data_AF-A0AAW1SK39-F1
#
_entry.id   AF-A0AAW1SK39-F1
#
_cell.length_a   1.000
_cell.length_b   1.000
_cell.length_c   1.000
_cell.angle_alpha   90.00
_cell.angle_beta   90.00
_cell.angle_gamma   90.00
#
_symmetry.space_group_name_H-M   'P 1'
#
loop_
_entity.id
_entity.type
_entity.pdbx_description
1 polymer ?
#
loop_
_entity_poly.entity_id
_entity_poly.type
_entity_poly.pdbx_seq_one_letter_code
_entity_poly.pdbx_strand_id
1 'polypeptide(L)'
;MFPQTSAPLVDAYRSANGIILGKTRMHELSAGATSISPTTANFTAVLNPYNVTHHPGGSSGGSAAGVAARLAPWALCEDTGGSCRLPASASGVLGFRPTLGCYNHGDGLVPASFTRDTVGAAARGMEDLILLDSIVRDSDAMTRANGALLPPGVSCQANVDRGLSFAGMRIGLPMGFWASLDPAIIDVLENATDHMSRAGAEMVPLNLSSVISYGNDHYGGALSGLNYFETPRELSR
;
A
#
# COMPACT_ATOMS: atom_id res chain seq x y z
N MET A 1 -10.87 25.46 -1.57
CA MET A 1 -12.20 24.86 -1.30
C MET A 1 -11.98 23.62 -0.45
N PHE A 2 -12.83 23.37 0.56
CA PHE A 2 -12.77 22.17 1.39
C PHE A 2 -13.95 21.25 1.05
N PRO A 3 -13.79 19.92 1.12
CA PRO A 3 -14.88 18.99 0.85
C PRO A 3 -16.02 19.19 1.85
N GLN A 4 -17.26 19.16 1.37
CA GLN A 4 -18.47 19.34 2.19
C GLN A 4 -18.94 18.04 2.84
N THR A 5 -18.46 16.90 2.36
CA THR A 5 -18.80 15.57 2.86
C THR A 5 -17.52 14.78 3.15
N SER A 6 -17.63 13.79 4.04
CA SER A 6 -16.54 12.88 4.36
C SER A 6 -16.59 11.66 3.44
N ALA A 7 -15.44 11.01 3.23
CA ALA A 7 -15.41 9.74 2.53
C ALA A 7 -16.07 8.65 3.41
N PRO A 8 -16.81 7.69 2.85
CA PRO A 8 -17.47 6.64 3.64
C PRO A 8 -16.51 5.86 4.55
N LEU A 9 -15.26 5.70 4.09
CA LEU A 9 -14.20 5.08 4.90
C LEU A 9 -13.88 5.88 6.17
N VAL A 10 -13.82 7.21 6.07
CA VAL A 10 -13.60 8.09 7.23
C VAL A 10 -14.79 8.03 8.18
N ASP A 11 -16.01 7.97 7.63
CA ASP A 11 -17.24 7.86 8.43
C ASP A 11 -17.35 6.51 9.14
N ALA A 12 -16.87 5.41 8.54
CA ALA A 12 -16.77 4.10 9.19
C ALA A 12 -15.88 4.19 10.44
N TYR A 13 -14.67 4.76 10.33
CA TYR A 13 -13.79 4.93 11.49
C TYR A 13 -14.39 5.85 12.54
N ARG A 14 -15.03 6.96 12.15
CA ARG A 14 -15.70 7.86 13.11
C ARG A 14 -16.86 7.17 13.84
N SER A 15 -17.64 6.36 13.14
CA SER A 15 -18.75 5.60 13.72
C SER A 15 -18.24 4.55 14.73
N ALA A 16 -17.02 4.07 14.55
CA ALA A 16 -16.29 3.25 15.52
C ALA A 16 -15.56 4.07 16.62
N ASN A 17 -15.93 5.35 16.81
CA ASN A 17 -15.30 6.29 17.75
C ASN A 17 -13.83 6.65 17.45
N GLY A 18 -13.39 6.46 16.20
CA GLY A 18 -12.07 6.85 15.73
C GLY A 18 -11.90 8.37 15.66
N ILE A 19 -10.73 8.85 16.08
CA ILE A 19 -10.36 10.28 16.03
C ILE A 19 -9.50 10.54 14.80
N ILE A 20 -9.92 11.49 13.96
CA ILE A 20 -9.14 11.93 12.80
C ILE A 20 -8.16 13.02 13.23
N LEU A 21 -6.89 12.64 13.42
CA LEU A 21 -5.83 13.56 13.86
C LEU A 21 -5.50 14.64 12.83
N GLY A 22 -5.61 14.34 11.54
CA GLY A 22 -5.29 15.30 10.49
C GLY A 22 -5.21 14.67 9.10
N LYS A 23 -4.65 15.44 8.17
CA LYS A 23 -4.39 15.02 6.78
C LYS A 23 -2.88 14.84 6.60
N THR A 24 -2.48 13.70 6.06
CA THR A 24 -1.08 13.40 5.79
C THR A 24 -0.64 14.04 4.47
N ARG A 25 0.66 14.33 4.34
CA ARG A 25 1.24 14.77 3.07
C ARG A 25 1.46 13.56 2.16
N MET A 26 1.29 13.76 0.87
CA MET A 26 1.48 12.76 -0.17
C MET A 26 2.27 13.34 -1.34
N HIS A 27 2.75 12.48 -2.24
CA HIS A 27 3.19 12.95 -3.56
C HIS A 27 1.97 13.54 -4.30
N GLU A 28 2.14 14.69 -4.95
CA GLU A 28 1.04 15.40 -5.62
C GLU A 28 0.23 14.47 -6.53
N LEU A 29 -1.09 14.43 -6.33
CA LEU A 29 -2.02 13.60 -7.10
C LEU A 29 -1.67 12.11 -7.16
N SER A 30 -0.99 11.59 -6.13
CA SER A 30 -0.43 10.23 -6.09
C SER A 30 0.64 9.97 -7.16
N ALA A 31 1.11 11.02 -7.85
CA ALA A 31 1.96 10.95 -9.02
C ALA A 31 3.45 10.85 -8.69
N GLY A 32 3.84 9.96 -7.77
CA GLY A 32 5.26 9.70 -7.51
C GLY A 32 5.55 8.85 -6.29
N ALA A 33 6.73 8.21 -6.31
CA ALA A 33 7.14 7.18 -5.36
C ALA A 33 8.05 7.68 -4.22
N THR A 34 8.25 8.99 -4.09
CA THR A 34 9.18 9.58 -3.09
C THR A 34 8.49 10.49 -2.08
N SER A 35 7.25 10.92 -2.36
CA SER A 35 6.59 12.04 -1.66
C SER A 35 7.39 13.35 -1.61
N ILE A 36 8.24 13.57 -2.62
CA ILE A 36 8.95 14.82 -2.89
C ILE A 36 8.42 15.39 -4.22
N SER A 37 7.68 16.49 -4.19
CA SER A 37 7.21 17.22 -5.37
C SER A 37 7.48 18.74 -5.26
N PRO A 38 7.51 19.49 -6.37
CA PRO A 38 7.66 20.96 -6.35
C PRO A 38 6.56 21.67 -5.54
N THR A 39 5.33 21.14 -5.58
CA THR A 39 4.21 21.62 -4.77
C THR A 39 4.38 21.30 -3.28
N THR A 40 5.13 20.26 -2.94
CA THR A 40 5.59 20.04 -1.57
C THR A 40 6.84 20.84 -1.22
N ALA A 41 7.63 21.37 -2.16
CA ALA A 41 8.91 22.03 -1.91
C ALA A 41 8.79 23.46 -1.33
N ASN A 42 7.67 24.13 -1.57
CA ASN A 42 7.30 25.36 -0.87
C ASN A 42 6.75 25.10 0.56
N PHE A 43 6.60 23.83 0.92
CA PHE A 43 6.31 23.35 2.26
C PHE A 43 7.46 22.41 2.68
N THR A 44 7.57 22.00 3.96
CA THR A 44 8.68 21.11 4.35
C THR A 44 8.49 19.73 3.68
N ALA A 45 9.49 19.19 2.98
CA ALA A 45 9.42 17.83 2.43
C ALA A 45 9.08 16.81 3.53
N VAL A 46 8.38 15.72 3.18
CA VAL A 46 8.26 14.59 4.13
C VAL A 46 9.63 13.93 4.21
N LEU A 47 10.18 13.81 5.42
CA LEU A 47 11.49 13.20 5.65
C LEU A 47 11.29 11.77 6.16
N ASN A 48 12.23 10.89 5.81
CA ASN A 48 12.23 9.54 6.36
C ASN A 48 12.63 9.58 7.86
N PRO A 49 11.82 9.00 8.77
CA PRO A 49 12.12 9.02 10.21
C PRO A 49 13.40 8.29 10.62
N TYR A 50 13.87 7.33 9.81
CA TYR A 50 15.11 6.59 10.07
C TYR A 50 16.34 7.34 9.57
N ASN A 51 16.21 8.15 8.52
CA ASN A 51 17.27 9.03 8.04
C ASN A 51 16.69 10.21 7.27
N VAL A 52 16.82 11.41 7.85
CA VAL A 52 16.25 12.65 7.29
C VAL A 52 16.86 13.07 5.94
N THR A 53 17.96 12.47 5.51
CA THR A 53 18.53 12.68 4.16
C THR A 53 17.91 11.78 3.09
N HIS A 54 17.01 10.87 3.47
CA HIS A 54 16.31 9.97 2.56
C HIS A 54 14.82 10.31 2.44
N HIS A 55 14.23 9.91 1.32
CA HIS A 55 12.78 10.01 1.13
C HIS A 55 12.06 8.90 1.92
N PRO A 56 10.83 9.15 2.41
CA PRO A 56 10.02 8.16 3.10
C PRO A 56 9.32 7.18 2.13
N GLY A 57 9.52 7.36 0.81
CA GLY A 57 8.73 6.68 -0.21
C GLY A 57 7.42 7.42 -0.48
N GLY A 58 6.61 6.92 -1.41
CA GLY A 58 5.37 7.58 -1.83
C GLY A 58 4.44 6.67 -2.65
N SER A 59 3.24 7.13 -2.96
CA SER A 59 2.76 8.49 -2.71
C SER A 59 2.34 8.77 -1.26
N SER A 60 2.03 7.75 -0.45
CA SER A 60 1.57 7.90 0.94
C SER A 60 2.70 8.11 1.97
N GLY A 61 3.78 8.80 1.60
CA GLY A 61 4.96 8.97 2.44
C GLY A 61 4.68 9.64 3.79
N GLY A 62 3.80 10.65 3.84
CA GLY A 62 3.43 11.30 5.11
C GLY A 62 2.66 10.38 6.05
N SER A 63 1.88 9.43 5.51
CA SER A 63 1.17 8.43 6.33
C SER A 63 2.16 7.46 6.97
N ALA A 64 3.04 6.84 6.17
CA ALA A 64 4.02 5.89 6.69
C ALA A 64 5.02 6.57 7.64
N ALA A 65 5.57 7.73 7.26
CA ALA A 65 6.51 8.48 8.09
C ALA A 65 5.87 8.94 9.41
N GLY A 66 4.61 9.39 9.40
CA GLY A 66 3.90 9.80 10.62
C GLY A 66 3.67 8.63 11.59
N VAL A 67 3.33 7.45 11.07
CA VAL A 67 3.18 6.23 11.87
C VAL A 67 4.51 5.76 12.45
N ALA A 68 5.57 5.76 11.62
CA ALA A 68 6.93 5.39 12.03
C ALA A 68 7.48 6.35 13.11
N ALA A 69 7.22 7.66 12.97
CA ALA A 69 7.56 8.68 13.95
C ALA A 69 6.62 8.71 15.18
N ARG A 70 5.67 7.76 15.28
CA ARG A 70 4.71 7.65 16.39
C ARG A 70 3.79 8.87 16.59
N LEU A 71 3.55 9.65 15.54
CA LEU A 71 2.58 10.75 15.56
C LEU A 71 1.13 10.23 15.59
N ALA A 72 0.92 9.04 15.03
CA ALA A 72 -0.33 8.30 15.07
C ALA A 72 -0.05 6.79 15.26
N PRO A 73 -0.98 6.01 15.82
CA PRO A 73 -0.86 4.55 15.87
C PRO A 73 -0.93 3.91 14.48
N TRP A 74 -1.74 4.51 13.60
CA TRP A 74 -1.94 4.08 12.22
C TRP A 74 -2.30 5.29 11.34
N ALA A 75 -2.28 5.09 10.03
CA ALA A 75 -2.74 6.08 9.06
C ALA A 75 -3.35 5.38 7.85
N LEU A 76 -4.30 6.05 7.19
CA LEU A 76 -4.75 5.63 5.87
C LEU A 76 -3.67 5.88 4.83
N CYS A 77 -3.58 4.97 3.87
CA CYS A 77 -2.74 5.08 2.70
C CYS A 77 -3.57 4.68 1.47
N GLU A 78 -3.20 5.18 0.31
CA GLU A 78 -3.75 4.73 -0.96
C GLU A 78 -2.64 4.00 -1.73
N ASP A 79 -3.00 2.90 -2.40
CA ASP A 79 -2.09 2.10 -3.20
C ASP A 79 -2.70 1.94 -4.60
N THR A 80 -2.10 2.59 -5.61
CA THR A 80 -2.38 2.32 -7.04
C THR A 80 -1.38 1.33 -7.62
N GLY A 81 -0.11 1.54 -7.32
CA GLY A 81 1.03 0.78 -7.86
C GLY A 81 2.12 0.50 -6.81
N GLY A 82 1.74 0.48 -5.53
CA GLY A 82 2.69 0.39 -4.40
C GLY A 82 2.65 1.58 -3.45
N SER A 83 1.77 2.56 -3.68
CA SER A 83 1.75 3.83 -2.94
C SER A 83 1.46 3.72 -1.43
N CYS A 84 1.10 2.54 -0.92
CA CYS A 84 1.09 2.23 0.50
C CYS A 84 2.27 1.35 0.91
N ARG A 85 2.54 0.27 0.16
CA ARG A 85 3.57 -0.72 0.49
C ARG A 85 5.00 -0.16 0.38
N LEU A 86 5.27 0.66 -0.62
CA LEU A 86 6.57 1.30 -0.85
C LEU A 86 6.95 2.25 0.28
N PRO A 87 6.10 3.24 0.67
CA PRO A 87 6.44 4.10 1.80
C PRO A 87 6.48 3.37 3.14
N ALA A 88 5.67 2.33 3.31
CA ALA A 88 5.72 1.49 4.51
C ALA A 88 7.06 0.75 4.65
N SER A 89 7.54 0.13 3.55
CA SER A 89 8.86 -0.50 3.50
C SER A 89 9.99 0.50 3.78
N ALA A 90 9.97 1.65 3.10
CA ALA A 90 11.00 2.69 3.28
C ALA A 90 10.98 3.30 4.70
N SER A 91 9.82 3.34 5.36
CA SER A 91 9.64 3.90 6.70
C SER A 91 9.54 2.84 7.80
N GLY A 92 9.91 1.58 7.56
CA GLY A 92 9.97 0.54 8.59
C GLY A 92 8.65 0.23 9.30
N VAL A 93 7.52 0.31 8.60
CA VAL A 93 6.18 0.01 9.13
C VAL A 93 5.44 -0.98 8.24
N LEU A 94 4.32 -1.52 8.72
CA LEU A 94 3.47 -2.40 7.92
C LEU A 94 2.60 -1.55 6.97
N GLY A 95 2.50 -1.96 5.72
CA GLY A 95 1.63 -1.35 4.71
C GLY A 95 0.69 -2.38 4.12
N PHE A 96 -0.60 -2.24 4.39
CA PHE A 96 -1.62 -3.18 3.95
C PHE A 96 -2.43 -2.61 2.80
N ARG A 97 -2.43 -3.33 1.67
CA ARG A 97 -3.33 -3.09 0.55
C ARG A 97 -4.39 -4.20 0.55
N PRO A 98 -5.65 -3.93 0.90
CA PRO A 98 -6.71 -4.93 0.85
C PRO A 98 -6.98 -5.38 -0.59
N THR A 99 -7.74 -6.47 -0.74
CA THR A 99 -8.23 -6.89 -2.05
C THR A 99 -9.02 -5.78 -2.72
N LEU A 100 -8.75 -5.52 -4.00
CA LEU A 100 -9.46 -4.51 -4.79
C LEU A 100 -10.97 -4.78 -4.72
N GLY A 101 -11.73 -3.71 -4.47
CA GLY A 101 -13.18 -3.79 -4.33
C GLY A 101 -13.67 -4.26 -2.96
N CYS A 102 -12.81 -4.63 -2.00
CA CYS A 102 -13.26 -4.92 -0.64
C CYS A 102 -13.46 -3.69 0.22
N TYR A 103 -12.84 -2.57 -0.11
CA TYR A 103 -13.15 -1.28 0.49
C TYR A 103 -13.99 -0.47 -0.50
N ASN A 104 -14.73 0.54 -0.01
CA ASN A 104 -15.43 1.47 -0.89
C ASN A 104 -14.44 2.09 -1.88
N HIS A 105 -14.75 1.96 -3.17
CA HIS A 105 -13.93 2.44 -4.28
C HIS A 105 -14.67 3.56 -5.00
N GLY A 106 -14.22 4.80 -4.82
CA GLY A 106 -14.67 5.98 -5.57
C GLY A 106 -15.31 7.09 -4.73
N ASP A 107 -16.19 6.76 -3.77
CA ASP A 107 -16.87 7.79 -2.98
C ASP A 107 -15.88 8.51 -2.06
N GLY A 108 -15.68 9.82 -2.26
CA GLY A 108 -14.80 10.63 -1.44
C GLY A 108 -13.29 10.38 -1.65
N LEU A 109 -12.93 9.61 -2.68
CA LEU A 109 -11.56 9.45 -3.15
C LEU A 109 -11.33 10.33 -4.38
N VAL A 110 -10.15 10.95 -4.47
CA VAL A 110 -9.68 11.59 -5.71
C VAL A 110 -8.91 10.53 -6.49
N PRO A 111 -9.40 10.06 -7.65
CA PRO A 111 -8.83 8.89 -8.31
C PRO A 111 -7.51 9.21 -9.05
N ALA A 112 -6.52 8.36 -8.87
CA ALA A 112 -5.37 8.22 -9.76
C ALA A 112 -5.61 7.13 -10.81
N SER A 113 -6.39 6.10 -10.48
CA SER A 113 -6.77 5.00 -11.36
C SER A 113 -8.08 4.33 -10.94
N PHE A 114 -9.07 4.35 -11.83
CA PHE A 114 -10.39 3.73 -11.58
C PHE A 114 -10.39 2.20 -11.47
N THR A 115 -9.28 1.54 -11.79
CA THR A 115 -9.18 0.06 -11.80
C THR A 115 -8.11 -0.47 -10.85
N ARG A 116 -7.35 0.41 -10.19
CA ARG A 116 -6.21 0.02 -9.38
C ARG A 116 -6.15 0.72 -8.03
N ASP A 117 -6.83 1.86 -7.86
CA ASP A 117 -6.79 2.56 -6.59
C ASP A 117 -7.38 1.68 -5.49
N THR A 118 -6.67 1.62 -4.38
CA THR A 118 -7.12 0.83 -3.24
C THR A 118 -6.64 1.50 -1.98
N VAL A 119 -7.58 2.00 -1.19
CA VAL A 119 -7.26 2.52 0.14
C VAL A 119 -6.97 1.35 1.06
N GLY A 120 -5.91 1.48 1.84
CA GLY A 120 -5.48 0.54 2.85
C GLY A 120 -5.05 1.26 4.11
N ALA A 121 -4.12 0.67 4.84
CA ALA A 121 -3.60 1.26 6.07
C ALA A 121 -2.09 1.02 6.24
N ALA A 122 -1.44 1.95 6.92
CA ALA A 122 -0.11 1.78 7.47
C ALA A 122 -0.20 1.77 9.01
N ALA A 123 0.50 0.83 9.65
CA ALA A 123 0.54 0.70 11.11
C ALA A 123 1.88 0.10 11.57
N ARG A 124 2.18 0.19 12.87
CA ARG A 124 3.40 -0.41 13.44
C ARG A 124 3.25 -1.88 13.82
N GLY A 125 2.02 -2.35 14.01
CA GLY A 125 1.71 -3.72 14.42
C GLY A 125 0.61 -4.34 13.57
N MET A 126 0.58 -5.67 13.52
CA MET A 126 -0.41 -6.41 12.73
C MET A 126 -1.80 -6.31 13.38
N GLU A 127 -1.85 -6.24 14.71
CA GLU A 127 -3.07 -6.09 15.50
C GLU A 127 -3.82 -4.81 15.14
N ASP A 128 -3.08 -3.72 14.92
CA ASP A 128 -3.66 -2.44 14.47
C ASP A 128 -4.26 -2.60 13.07
N LEU A 129 -3.54 -3.25 12.13
CA LEU A 129 -4.07 -3.49 10.78
C LEU A 129 -5.34 -4.35 10.80
N ILE A 130 -5.34 -5.42 11.61
CA ILE A 130 -6.50 -6.31 11.80
C ILE A 130 -7.71 -5.52 12.33
N LEU A 131 -7.51 -4.68 13.35
CA LEU A 131 -8.58 -3.85 13.91
C LEU A 131 -9.16 -2.90 12.86
N LEU A 132 -8.29 -2.21 12.11
CA LEU A 132 -8.71 -1.25 11.09
C LEU A 132 -9.48 -1.91 9.95
N ASP A 133 -8.96 -3.06 9.47
CA ASP A 133 -9.61 -3.84 8.43
C ASP A 133 -10.99 -4.33 8.88
N SER A 134 -11.14 -4.78 10.14
CA SER A 134 -12.44 -5.18 10.68
C SER A 134 -13.46 -4.03 10.73
N ILE A 135 -13.07 -2.83 11.18
CA ILE A 135 -13.96 -1.66 11.23
C ILE A 135 -14.52 -1.33 9.84
N VAL A 136 -13.69 -1.39 8.81
CA VAL A 136 -14.10 -1.09 7.45
C VAL A 136 -15.04 -2.17 6.91
N ARG A 137 -14.66 -3.44 7.08
CA ARG A 137 -15.40 -4.60 6.56
C ARG A 137 -16.75 -4.82 7.26
N ASP A 138 -16.86 -4.43 8.52
CA ASP A 138 -18.08 -4.58 9.32
C ASP A 138 -19.00 -3.34 9.23
N SER A 139 -18.54 -2.25 8.59
CA SER A 139 -19.36 -1.05 8.40
C SER A 139 -20.31 -1.17 7.20
N ASP A 140 -21.48 -0.52 7.26
CA ASP A 140 -22.40 -0.39 6.12
C ASP A 140 -21.77 0.30 4.90
N ALA A 141 -20.57 0.90 5.03
CA ALA A 141 -19.78 1.39 3.90
C ALA A 141 -19.39 0.26 2.93
N MET A 142 -19.37 -1.00 3.40
CA MET A 142 -19.23 -2.22 2.57
C MET A 142 -20.45 -2.52 1.70
N THR A 143 -21.63 -2.03 2.07
CA THR A 143 -22.89 -2.24 1.33
C THR A 143 -22.91 -1.52 -0.02
N ARG A 144 -21.92 -0.66 -0.30
CA ARG A 144 -21.70 -0.01 -1.61
C ARG A 144 -20.40 -0.38 -2.32
N ALA A 145 -19.67 -1.38 -1.82
CA ALA A 145 -18.61 -2.01 -2.60
C ALA A 145 -19.24 -2.91 -3.68
N ASN A 146 -19.96 -2.29 -4.62
CA ASN A 146 -20.68 -2.97 -5.67
C ASN A 146 -19.69 -3.67 -6.61
N GLY A 147 -19.50 -4.97 -6.38
CA GLY A 147 -19.35 -6.11 -7.31
C GLY A 147 -18.52 -6.02 -8.59
N ALA A 148 -18.40 -4.88 -9.26
CA ALA A 148 -17.80 -4.77 -10.59
C ALA A 148 -16.26 -4.91 -10.59
N LEU A 149 -15.60 -4.53 -9.49
CA LEU A 149 -14.15 -4.67 -9.33
C LEU A 149 -13.74 -5.88 -8.49
N LEU A 150 -14.70 -6.53 -7.83
CA LEU A 150 -14.41 -7.72 -7.03
C LEU A 150 -14.18 -8.91 -7.95
N PRO A 151 -13.05 -9.63 -7.81
CA PRO A 151 -12.87 -10.87 -8.56
C PRO A 151 -13.96 -11.90 -8.21
N PRO A 152 -14.41 -12.72 -9.16
CA PRO A 152 -15.40 -13.76 -8.90
C PRO A 152 -14.98 -14.68 -7.75
N GLY A 153 -15.89 -14.92 -6.80
CA GLY A 153 -15.67 -15.82 -5.67
C GLY A 153 -14.88 -15.24 -4.50
N VAL A 154 -14.49 -13.96 -4.56
CA VAL A 154 -13.80 -13.29 -3.44
C VAL A 154 -14.81 -12.77 -2.43
N SER A 155 -14.65 -13.14 -1.16
CA SER A 155 -15.37 -12.56 -0.03
C SER A 155 -14.60 -11.37 0.55
N CYS A 156 -15.33 -10.33 0.94
CA CYS A 156 -14.79 -9.17 1.64
C CYS A 156 -15.10 -9.15 3.13
N GLN A 157 -15.68 -10.22 3.67
CA GLN A 157 -15.89 -10.34 5.10
C GLN A 157 -14.53 -10.39 5.82
N ALA A 158 -14.46 -9.73 6.98
CA ALA A 158 -13.30 -9.85 7.85
C ALA A 158 -13.19 -11.31 8.33
N ASN A 159 -12.10 -11.98 7.98
CA ASN A 159 -11.83 -13.33 8.45
C ASN A 159 -10.33 -13.45 8.78
N VAL A 160 -9.99 -13.17 10.04
CA VAL A 160 -8.62 -13.30 10.53
C VAL A 160 -8.49 -14.66 11.22
N ASP A 161 -7.86 -15.60 10.53
CA ASP A 161 -7.52 -16.89 11.09
C ASP A 161 -6.29 -16.77 12.02
N ARG A 162 -6.54 -16.70 13.33
CA ARG A 162 -5.47 -16.69 14.35
C ARG A 162 -4.82 -18.06 14.55
N GLY A 163 -5.39 -19.12 13.97
CA GLY A 163 -4.84 -20.47 13.96
C GLY A 163 -4.06 -20.82 12.70
N LEU A 164 -3.86 -19.84 11.79
CA LEU A 164 -3.13 -20.05 10.54
C LEU A 164 -1.77 -20.69 10.81
N SER A 165 -1.53 -21.83 10.18
CA SER A 165 -0.26 -22.55 10.24
C SER A 165 0.40 -22.55 8.88
N PHE A 166 1.72 -22.38 8.87
CA PHE A 166 2.54 -22.55 7.67
C PHE A 166 2.66 -24.02 7.24
N ALA A 167 2.32 -24.98 8.10
CA ALA A 167 2.45 -26.40 7.81
C ALA A 167 1.62 -26.81 6.58
N GLY A 168 2.30 -27.29 5.53
CA GLY A 168 1.66 -27.72 4.28
C GLY A 168 1.26 -26.57 3.35
N MET A 169 1.57 -25.31 3.69
CA MET A 169 1.41 -24.18 2.78
C MET A 169 2.51 -24.19 1.73
N ARG A 170 2.15 -23.84 0.48
CA ARG A 170 3.11 -23.61 -0.60
C ARG A 170 3.25 -22.12 -0.84
N ILE A 171 4.44 -21.57 -0.62
CA ILE A 171 4.72 -20.15 -0.79
C ILE A 171 5.56 -19.96 -2.05
N GLY A 172 4.98 -19.30 -3.04
CA GLY A 172 5.65 -19.01 -4.31
C GLY A 172 6.72 -17.93 -4.17
N LEU A 173 7.97 -18.23 -4.53
CA LEU A 173 9.08 -17.29 -4.51
C LEU A 173 9.26 -16.65 -5.90
N PRO A 174 9.12 -15.32 -6.02
CA PRO A 174 9.18 -14.62 -7.30
C PRO A 174 10.65 -14.36 -7.70
N MET A 175 11.43 -15.41 -7.91
CA MET A 175 12.90 -15.37 -8.03
C MET A 175 13.42 -14.38 -9.08
N GLY A 176 12.66 -14.15 -10.16
CA GLY A 176 13.02 -13.18 -11.19
C GLY A 176 13.13 -11.73 -10.67
N PHE A 177 12.39 -11.37 -9.62
CA PHE A 177 12.46 -10.06 -8.99
C PHE A 177 13.64 -9.92 -8.01
N TRP A 178 14.33 -11.02 -7.68
CA TRP A 178 15.43 -11.02 -6.71
C TRP A 178 16.79 -10.78 -7.37
N ALA A 179 16.88 -10.94 -8.69
CA ALA A 179 18.14 -10.94 -9.44
C ALA A 179 18.96 -9.63 -9.37
N SER A 180 18.37 -8.53 -8.90
CA SER A 180 19.02 -7.21 -8.84
C SER A 180 18.74 -6.46 -7.54
N LEU A 181 18.43 -7.19 -6.47
CA LEU A 181 18.24 -6.60 -5.14
C LEU A 181 19.58 -6.28 -4.48
N ASP A 182 19.58 -5.29 -3.60
CA ASP A 182 20.69 -5.03 -2.70
C ASP A 182 20.96 -6.28 -1.83
N PRO A 183 22.22 -6.70 -1.61
CA PRO A 183 22.53 -7.87 -0.79
C PRO A 183 21.88 -7.86 0.59
N ALA A 184 21.75 -6.70 1.24
CA ALA A 184 21.11 -6.60 2.55
C ALA A 184 19.61 -6.92 2.50
N ILE A 185 18.95 -6.68 1.35
CA ILE A 185 17.55 -7.08 1.14
C ILE A 185 17.46 -8.59 0.92
N ILE A 186 18.42 -9.17 0.19
CA ILE A 186 18.51 -10.63 -0.02
C ILE A 186 18.62 -11.33 1.33
N ASP A 187 19.50 -10.87 2.22
CA ASP A 187 19.68 -11.45 3.56
C ASP A 187 18.36 -11.45 4.38
N VAL A 188 17.59 -10.37 4.30
CA VAL A 188 16.27 -10.25 4.98
C VAL A 188 15.26 -11.22 4.38
N LEU A 189 15.21 -11.35 3.05
CA LEU A 189 14.31 -12.26 2.36
C LEU A 189 14.64 -13.72 2.67
N GLU A 190 15.91 -14.10 2.59
CA GLU A 190 16.37 -15.46 2.90
C GLU A 190 16.03 -15.84 4.34
N ASN A 191 16.30 -14.96 5.31
CA ASN A 191 15.94 -15.19 6.71
C ASN A 191 14.43 -15.34 6.91
N ALA A 192 13.61 -14.52 6.24
CA ALA A 192 12.15 -14.64 6.30
C ALA A 192 11.66 -15.98 5.69
N THR A 193 12.21 -16.40 4.55
CA THR A 193 11.87 -17.69 3.92
C THR A 193 12.31 -18.88 4.76
N ASP A 194 13.47 -18.80 5.41
CA ASP A 194 13.96 -19.81 6.34
C ASP A 194 13.03 -19.99 7.54
N HIS A 195 12.57 -18.87 8.12
CA HIS A 195 11.61 -18.90 9.22
C HIS A 195 10.28 -19.54 8.80
N MET A 196 9.75 -19.20 7.62
CA MET A 196 8.53 -19.81 7.09
C MET A 196 8.72 -21.30 6.77
N SER A 197 9.87 -21.69 6.23
CA SER A 197 10.17 -23.09 5.93
C SER A 197 10.30 -23.95 7.20
N ARG A 198 10.99 -23.45 8.23
CA ARG A 198 11.04 -24.12 9.55
C ARG A 198 9.67 -24.24 10.21
N ALA A 199 8.74 -23.34 9.90
CA ALA A 199 7.35 -23.41 10.34
C ALA A 199 6.48 -24.37 9.51
N GLY A 200 7.05 -25.05 8.50
CA GLY A 200 6.41 -26.11 7.74
C GLY A 200 5.90 -25.71 6.35
N ALA A 201 6.21 -24.50 5.87
CA ALA A 201 5.89 -24.09 4.51
C ALA A 201 6.90 -24.63 3.48
N GLU A 202 6.40 -25.01 2.31
CA GLU A 202 7.19 -25.35 1.14
C GLU A 202 7.45 -24.08 0.32
N MET A 203 8.71 -23.68 0.18
CA MET A 203 9.10 -22.57 -0.69
C MET A 203 9.19 -23.06 -2.14
N VAL A 204 8.40 -22.48 -3.04
CA VAL A 204 8.26 -22.92 -4.43
C VAL A 204 8.77 -21.83 -5.38
N PRO A 205 9.91 -22.01 -6.05
CA PRO A 205 10.36 -21.05 -7.07
C PRO A 205 9.30 -20.88 -8.18
N LEU A 206 8.93 -19.63 -8.46
CA LEU A 206 7.99 -19.28 -9.53
C LEU A 206 8.70 -18.58 -10.68
N ASN A 207 8.50 -19.09 -11.88
CA ASN A 207 8.89 -18.41 -13.10
C ASN A 207 7.84 -17.31 -13.42
N LEU A 208 8.22 -16.06 -13.21
CA LEU A 208 7.40 -14.88 -13.50
C LEU A 208 7.93 -14.09 -14.71
N SER A 209 8.75 -14.70 -15.57
CA SER A 209 9.34 -13.99 -16.71
C SER A 209 8.30 -13.38 -17.65
N SER A 210 7.13 -14.03 -17.83
CA SER A 210 6.03 -13.47 -18.62
C SER A 210 5.43 -12.22 -17.97
N VAL A 211 5.27 -12.22 -16.64
CA VAL A 211 4.76 -11.08 -15.87
C VAL A 211 5.77 -9.92 -15.89
N ILE A 212 7.06 -10.23 -15.73
CA ILE A 212 8.14 -9.24 -15.79
C ILE A 212 8.23 -8.64 -17.19
N SER A 213 8.19 -9.46 -18.24
CA SER A 213 8.17 -8.97 -19.63
C SER A 213 6.96 -8.07 -19.86
N TYR A 214 5.76 -8.54 -19.53
CA TYR A 214 4.54 -7.74 -19.67
C TYR A 214 4.65 -6.40 -18.95
N GLY A 215 5.14 -6.42 -17.70
CA GLY A 215 5.36 -5.22 -16.91
C GLY A 215 6.33 -4.23 -17.56
N ASN A 216 7.49 -4.73 -18.01
CA ASN A 216 8.50 -3.93 -18.68
C ASN A 216 7.98 -3.33 -20.00
N ASP A 217 7.23 -4.13 -20.78
CA ASP A 217 6.72 -3.75 -22.09
C ASP A 217 5.59 -2.70 -22.01
N HIS A 218 4.77 -2.73 -20.95
CA HIS A 218 3.60 -1.86 -20.82
C HIS A 218 3.79 -0.69 -19.84
N TYR A 219 4.70 -0.82 -18.88
CA TYR A 219 4.89 0.15 -17.81
C TYR A 219 6.34 0.63 -17.66
N GLY A 220 7.25 0.16 -18.51
CA GLY A 220 8.69 0.43 -18.40
C GLY A 220 9.37 -0.52 -17.41
N GLY A 221 10.70 -0.65 -17.54
CA GLY A 221 11.49 -1.61 -16.76
C GLY A 221 11.27 -1.49 -15.25
N ALA A 222 11.12 -2.63 -14.56
CA ALA A 222 10.94 -2.73 -13.10
C ALA A 222 11.99 -1.99 -12.25
N LEU A 223 13.14 -1.61 -12.84
CA LEU A 223 14.21 -0.83 -12.22
C LEU A 223 14.55 0.47 -12.96
N SER A 224 14.06 0.67 -14.19
CA SER A 224 14.36 1.86 -15.00
C SER A 224 13.26 2.94 -14.93
N GLY A 225 12.17 2.66 -14.22
CA GLY A 225 11.00 3.51 -14.18
C GLY A 225 10.38 3.62 -12.80
N LEU A 226 11.02 4.35 -11.88
CA LEU A 226 10.23 5.17 -10.92
C LEU A 226 9.38 6.24 -11.64
N ASN A 227 9.49 6.32 -12.97
CA ASN A 227 8.66 7.02 -13.94
C ASN A 227 7.22 6.49 -14.06
N TYR A 228 6.64 5.93 -12.99
CA TYR A 228 5.24 5.46 -12.99
C TYR A 228 4.21 6.59 -13.22
N PHE A 229 4.66 7.85 -13.39
CA PHE A 229 3.78 9.02 -13.39
C PHE A 229 4.14 10.18 -14.36
N GLU A 230 5.11 10.04 -15.27
CA GLU A 230 5.30 11.03 -16.34
C GLU A 230 4.86 10.47 -17.69
N THR A 231 3.57 10.60 -17.98
CA THR A 231 3.05 11.00 -19.30
C THR A 231 1.61 11.49 -19.08
N PRO A 232 1.38 12.81 -19.24
CA PRO A 232 0.98 13.29 -20.56
C PRO A 232 1.78 14.54 -20.97
N ARG A 233 2.64 14.40 -21.98
CA ARG A 233 3.05 15.53 -22.83
C ARG A 233 2.36 15.44 -24.19
N GLU A 234 1.04 15.40 -24.15
CA GLU A 234 0.25 16.16 -25.11
C GLU A 234 -0.33 17.33 -24.31
N LEU A 235 0.34 18.48 -24.36
CA LEU A 235 -0.17 19.86 -24.15
C LEU A 235 1.00 20.83 -23.87
N SER A 236 1.69 21.22 -24.94
CA SER A 236 2.42 22.51 -25.16
C SER A 236 3.31 22.30 -26.40
N ARG A 237 2.94 22.72 -27.62
CA ARG A 237 3.14 24.11 -28.10
C ARG A 237 3.87 25.02 -27.13
#